data_AF-A0A956V642-F1
#
_entry.id   AF-A0A956V642-F1
#
_cell.length_a   1.000
_cell.length_b   1.000
_cell.length_c   1.000
_cell.angle_alpha   90.00
_cell.angle_beta   90.00
_cell.angle_gamma   90.00
#
_symmetry.space_group_name_H-M   'P 1'
#
loop_
_entity.id
_entity.type
_entity.pdbx_description
1 polymer ?
#
loop_
_entity_poly.entity_id
_entity_poly.type
_entity_poly.pdbx_seq_one_letter_code
_entity_poly.pdbx_strand_id
1 'polypeptide(L)'
;MKMFLNRTLVILSFLIGFSLLASTQAQTLRELCTKFVSIETGGGRAATLEEPAKDLGNIISRLEPNDVVCIAEGSYTGRGDNGVDDIDIPVSVIGGFSTDFKTRDPWGAHKTIFTGLHNSDNFETQTRLSIDTTDWATKLKEARGEPTEHTIIVDGIIFDNGPRNYYKDDTESMIVRQGTASDTPTPESGALTISTGVNSTVIVQNNIAINFAPTEGVFSFFPGRAADVTIYNNVAANNTGAGFRLGTSFTGDEVPMYKFSNNISVFNEKHDAFGTYGGSGIMLESSSKVEISNSIFAYNDNYGVDNAKRSPDLVLNDNIIAANANADYLEFDMKMDYDEIEDESELIWEASGNSNTTPSFAISEDWGAYYVSRNVIDRNAAEEDVQAVDAWYNDVRSFFGWNTLAEDLNVDSPVWLPRMSLDDVFNIALLYEDTYGVYQPQAESF
;
A
#
# COMPACT_ATOMS: atom_id res chain seq x y z
N MET A 1 -0.58 61.67 -36.50
CA MET A 1 0.88 61.64 -36.32
C MET A 1 1.12 61.60 -34.81
N LYS A 2 1.09 60.40 -34.20
CA LYS A 2 2.27 59.58 -33.82
C LYS A 2 3.16 60.37 -32.84
N MET A 3 3.13 60.10 -31.53
CA MET A 3 4.08 59.22 -30.77
C MET A 3 4.17 59.81 -29.34
N PHE A 4 4.52 59.16 -28.24
CA PHE A 4 4.88 57.79 -27.89
C PHE A 4 4.57 57.68 -26.38
N LEU A 5 3.80 56.67 -25.97
CA LEU A 5 3.63 56.28 -24.58
C LEU A 5 4.84 55.41 -24.22
N ASN A 6 5.68 55.86 -23.28
CA ASN A 6 6.88 55.12 -22.88
C ASN A 6 6.49 54.08 -21.84
N ARG A 7 6.54 52.80 -22.24
CA ARG A 7 6.44 51.64 -21.36
C ARG A 7 7.79 51.44 -20.70
N THR A 8 7.87 51.58 -19.38
CA THR A 8 8.93 50.94 -18.60
C THR A 8 8.28 49.83 -17.79
N LEU A 9 8.55 48.62 -18.26
CA LEU A 9 8.26 47.35 -17.62
C LEU A 9 9.18 47.23 -16.39
N VAL A 10 8.61 47.20 -15.19
CA VAL A 10 9.32 46.74 -13.99
C VAL A 10 8.75 45.37 -13.65
N ILE A 11 9.50 44.36 -14.07
CA ILE A 11 9.42 42.99 -13.55
C ILE A 11 10.07 43.03 -12.17
N LEU A 12 9.34 42.68 -11.12
CA LEU A 12 9.95 42.22 -9.87
C LEU A 12 9.01 41.23 -9.17
N SER A 13 9.27 39.96 -9.48
CA SER A 13 9.38 38.82 -8.59
C SER A 13 8.35 38.65 -7.47
N PHE A 14 7.42 37.72 -7.72
CA PHE A 14 6.73 36.90 -6.72
C PHE A 14 7.77 36.05 -5.97
N LEU A 15 8.06 36.40 -4.73
CA LEU A 15 8.67 35.53 -3.73
C LEU A 15 8.38 36.15 -2.37
N ILE A 16 8.13 35.29 -1.37
CA ILE A 16 7.79 35.58 0.02
C ILE A 16 6.27 35.64 0.28
N GLY A 17 5.73 34.50 0.69
CA GLY A 17 4.36 34.39 1.19
C GLY A 17 3.95 33.01 1.72
N PHE A 18 4.89 32.13 2.07
CA PHE A 18 4.62 30.87 2.77
C PHE A 18 5.51 30.80 4.01
N SER A 19 5.11 31.52 5.06
CA SER A 19 5.64 31.39 6.42
C SER A 19 4.93 32.37 7.34
N LEU A 20 3.65 32.13 7.64
CA LEU A 20 2.96 32.66 8.83
C LEU A 20 1.49 32.20 8.89
N LEU A 21 1.26 30.89 9.01
CA LEU A 21 -0.02 30.32 9.47
C LEU A 21 0.18 29.03 10.31
N ALA A 22 1.34 28.89 10.96
CA ALA A 22 1.66 27.74 11.80
C ALA A 22 1.41 28.00 13.30
N SER A 23 0.30 28.64 13.68
CA SER A 23 0.05 28.92 15.11
C SER A 23 -1.40 28.88 15.58
N THR A 24 -2.33 28.29 14.83
CA THR A 24 -3.73 28.13 15.31
C THR A 24 -4.42 26.80 14.92
N GLN A 25 -3.68 25.75 14.53
CA GLN A 25 -4.27 24.45 14.10
C GLN A 25 -3.80 23.21 14.88
N ALA A 26 -3.10 23.37 16.00
CA ALA A 26 -3.01 22.28 17.00
C ALA A 26 -4.24 22.36 17.91
N GLN A 27 -5.43 22.17 17.34
CA GLN A 27 -6.46 21.47 18.08
C GLN A 27 -5.84 20.09 18.30
N THR A 28 -5.50 19.74 19.53
CA THR A 28 -4.57 18.61 19.74
C THR A 28 -5.16 17.36 19.08
N LEU A 29 -4.39 16.58 18.31
CA LEU A 29 -4.91 15.39 17.62
C LEU A 29 -5.71 14.48 18.58
N ARG A 30 -5.25 14.43 19.84
CA ARG A 30 -5.94 13.80 20.97
C ARG A 30 -7.34 14.35 21.26
N GLU A 31 -7.58 15.66 21.15
CA GLU A 31 -8.90 16.28 21.32
C GLU A 31 -9.91 15.86 20.24
N LEU A 32 -9.44 15.37 19.09
CA LEU A 32 -10.31 14.85 18.03
C LEU A 32 -10.74 13.39 18.30
N CYS A 33 -10.01 12.64 19.14
CA CYS A 33 -10.31 11.25 19.46
C CYS A 33 -11.70 11.12 20.12
N THR A 34 -12.57 10.31 19.53
CA THR A 34 -13.89 9.98 20.09
C THR A 34 -13.91 8.59 20.72
N LYS A 35 -13.00 7.69 20.29
CA LYS A 35 -12.85 6.33 20.80
C LYS A 35 -11.38 6.05 21.12
N PHE A 36 -11.15 5.23 22.13
CA PHE A 36 -9.81 4.87 22.62
C PHE A 36 -9.64 3.36 22.70
N VAL A 37 -8.53 2.86 22.17
CA VAL A 37 -8.17 1.44 22.17
C VAL A 37 -6.78 1.27 22.79
N SER A 38 -6.65 0.37 23.76
CA SER A 38 -5.38 0.02 24.40
C SER A 38 -5.39 -1.46 24.75
N ILE A 39 -4.41 -2.22 24.26
CA ILE A 39 -4.28 -3.63 24.60
C ILE A 39 -3.96 -3.83 26.10
N GLU A 40 -3.25 -2.87 26.71
CA GLU A 40 -2.79 -2.92 28.10
C GLU A 40 -3.87 -2.55 29.11
N THR A 41 -4.59 -1.45 28.87
CA THR A 41 -5.60 -0.91 29.80
C THR A 41 -7.03 -1.22 29.38
N GLY A 42 -7.20 -1.88 28.24
CA GLY A 42 -8.48 -2.10 27.61
C GLY A 42 -9.39 -3.09 28.34
N GLY A 43 -10.66 -2.73 28.41
CA GLY A 43 -11.74 -3.53 29.00
C GLY A 43 -13.11 -2.87 28.89
N GLY A 44 -13.12 -1.58 28.52
CA GLY A 44 -14.33 -0.81 28.30
C GLY A 44 -15.02 -1.15 26.98
N ARG A 45 -16.35 -1.24 27.04
CA ARG A 45 -17.20 -1.45 25.87
C ARG A 45 -17.55 -0.16 25.14
N ALA A 46 -17.47 0.98 25.83
CA ALA A 46 -17.74 2.30 25.29
C ALA A 46 -16.51 2.93 24.61
N ALA A 47 -15.31 2.40 24.85
CA ALA A 47 -14.03 2.92 24.35
C ALA A 47 -13.81 4.40 24.70
N THR A 48 -14.09 4.78 25.94
CA THR A 48 -13.76 6.14 26.40
C THR A 48 -12.29 6.21 26.81
N LEU A 49 -11.78 7.41 27.07
CA LEU A 49 -10.40 7.59 27.54
C LEU A 49 -10.15 6.86 28.87
N GLU A 50 -11.12 6.86 29.78
CA GLU A 50 -11.02 6.21 31.09
C GLU A 50 -11.24 4.70 31.02
N GLU A 51 -12.03 4.23 30.04
CA GLU A 51 -12.33 2.82 29.81
C GLU A 51 -12.11 2.49 28.33
N PRO A 52 -10.84 2.41 27.87
CA PRO A 52 -10.54 2.10 26.48
C PRO A 52 -10.98 0.67 26.15
N ALA A 53 -11.22 0.42 24.88
CA ALA A 53 -11.43 -0.93 24.39
C ALA A 53 -10.11 -1.68 24.27
N LYS A 54 -10.16 -3.00 24.38
CA LYS A 54 -8.96 -3.85 24.28
C LYS A 54 -8.42 -3.99 22.86
N ASP A 55 -9.31 -3.96 21.87
CA ASP A 55 -8.98 -4.17 20.46
C ASP A 55 -10.03 -3.43 19.61
N LEU A 56 -9.66 -2.99 18.41
CA LEU A 56 -10.54 -2.31 17.47
C LEU A 56 -11.76 -3.18 17.13
N GLY A 57 -11.55 -4.47 16.86
CA GLY A 57 -12.60 -5.42 16.51
C GLY A 57 -13.68 -5.59 17.59
N ASN A 58 -13.39 -5.23 18.84
CA ASN A 58 -14.36 -5.26 19.93
C ASN A 58 -15.38 -4.11 19.89
N ILE A 59 -15.11 -3.06 19.10
CA ILE A 59 -15.93 -1.85 19.06
C ILE A 59 -16.46 -1.49 17.68
N ILE A 60 -16.04 -2.16 16.60
CA ILE A 60 -16.54 -1.92 15.23
C ILE A 60 -18.07 -1.79 15.18
N SER A 61 -18.81 -2.75 15.74
CA SER A 61 -20.28 -2.73 15.79
C SER A 61 -20.92 -1.57 16.57
N ARG A 62 -20.13 -0.72 17.21
CA ARG A 62 -20.54 0.45 18.01
C ARG A 62 -19.92 1.75 17.52
N LEU A 63 -19.12 1.69 16.45
CA LEU A 63 -18.61 2.89 15.82
C LEU A 63 -19.78 3.66 15.20
N GLU A 64 -19.66 4.98 15.19
CA GLU A 64 -20.56 5.90 14.51
C GLU A 64 -19.82 6.60 13.37
N PRO A 65 -20.51 7.04 12.31
CA PRO A 65 -19.89 7.77 11.22
C PRO A 65 -19.12 9.00 11.74
N ASN A 66 -17.88 9.14 11.26
CA ASN A 66 -16.88 10.14 11.63
C ASN A 66 -16.28 9.97 13.04
N ASP A 67 -16.44 8.81 13.68
CA ASP A 67 -15.64 8.48 14.86
C ASP A 67 -14.12 8.53 14.53
N VAL A 68 -13.35 9.02 15.51
CA VAL A 68 -11.89 9.01 15.47
C VAL A 68 -11.40 8.06 16.55
N VAL A 69 -10.89 6.91 16.11
CA VAL A 69 -10.39 5.85 16.97
C VAL A 69 -8.89 6.02 17.16
N CYS A 70 -8.49 6.41 18.37
CA CYS A 70 -7.10 6.55 18.76
C CYS A 70 -6.63 5.28 19.46
N ILE A 71 -5.51 4.73 18.99
CA ILE A 71 -5.01 3.42 19.39
C ILE A 71 -3.63 3.59 20.03
N ALA A 72 -3.51 3.07 21.24
CA ALA A 72 -2.25 3.04 21.97
C ALA A 72 -1.30 1.99 21.40
N GLU A 73 -0.02 2.13 21.74
CA GLU A 73 1.05 1.18 21.47
C GLU A 73 0.67 -0.26 21.85
N GLY A 74 1.22 -1.22 21.09
CA GLY A 74 0.99 -2.64 21.29
C GLY A 74 0.67 -3.40 20.01
N SER A 75 0.53 -4.72 20.14
CA SER A 75 0.18 -5.63 19.05
C SER A 75 -1.28 -6.06 19.15
N TYR A 76 -2.03 -5.84 18.08
CA TYR A 76 -3.47 -6.08 17.97
C TYR A 76 -3.73 -7.16 16.94
N THR A 77 -4.26 -8.29 17.41
CA THR A 77 -4.52 -9.51 16.62
C THR A 77 -5.94 -9.54 16.06
N GLY A 78 -6.75 -8.51 16.30
CA GLY A 78 -8.16 -8.50 15.96
C GLY A 78 -9.00 -9.24 16.99
N ARG A 79 -10.31 -9.18 16.83
CA ARG A 79 -11.24 -9.75 17.82
C ARG A 79 -11.14 -11.27 17.85
N GLY A 80 -10.70 -11.80 18.99
CA GLY A 80 -10.56 -13.26 19.17
C GLY A 80 -9.44 -13.84 18.32
N ASP A 81 -8.41 -13.03 18.03
CA ASP A 81 -7.23 -13.39 17.25
C ASP A 81 -7.53 -13.75 15.79
N ASN A 82 -8.61 -13.22 15.22
CA ASN A 82 -9.03 -13.51 13.85
C ASN A 82 -8.12 -12.88 12.77
N GLY A 83 -7.37 -11.82 13.12
CA GLY A 83 -6.48 -11.10 12.22
C GLY A 83 -7.18 -10.15 11.24
N VAL A 84 -8.44 -9.76 11.49
CA VAL A 84 -9.25 -8.93 10.57
C VAL A 84 -10.09 -7.91 11.33
N ASP A 85 -10.09 -6.67 10.84
CA ASP A 85 -10.98 -5.59 11.25
C ASP A 85 -11.70 -5.01 10.01
N ASP A 86 -13.00 -5.29 9.85
CA ASP A 86 -13.83 -4.81 8.75
C ASP A 86 -14.80 -3.72 9.22
N ILE A 87 -14.75 -2.53 8.62
CA ILE A 87 -15.57 -1.37 8.99
C ILE A 87 -16.37 -0.91 7.77
N ASP A 88 -17.69 -0.73 7.93
CA ASP A 88 -18.64 -0.40 6.86
C ASP A 88 -19.17 1.05 6.91
N ILE A 89 -18.54 1.89 7.75
CA ILE A 89 -18.89 3.28 7.98
C ILE A 89 -17.64 4.17 7.97
N PRO A 90 -17.75 5.46 7.63
CA PRO A 90 -16.58 6.33 7.57
C PRO A 90 -16.04 6.58 8.98
N VAL A 91 -14.79 6.23 9.22
CA VAL A 91 -14.09 6.47 10.50
C VAL A 91 -12.64 6.84 10.24
N SER A 92 -12.01 7.42 11.25
CA SER A 92 -10.56 7.60 11.29
C SER A 92 -9.93 6.63 12.29
N VAL A 93 -8.85 5.96 11.89
CA VAL A 93 -8.08 5.02 12.71
C VAL A 93 -6.66 5.56 12.85
N ILE A 94 -6.28 5.95 14.07
CA ILE A 94 -5.04 6.67 14.34
C ILE A 94 -4.24 5.92 15.40
N GLY A 95 -3.12 5.35 15.00
CA GLY A 95 -2.15 4.71 15.88
C GLY A 95 -1.09 5.67 16.37
N GLY A 96 -0.21 5.11 17.21
CA GLY A 96 0.99 5.79 17.66
C GLY A 96 0.93 6.35 19.07
N PHE A 97 -0.15 6.14 19.83
CA PHE A 97 -0.31 6.77 21.14
C PHE A 97 0.39 5.99 22.26
N SER A 98 0.88 6.68 23.29
CA SER A 98 1.23 6.00 24.55
C SER A 98 0.00 5.39 25.21
N THR A 99 0.19 4.42 26.10
CA THR A 99 -0.91 3.80 26.87
C THR A 99 -1.81 4.82 27.60
N ASP A 100 -1.28 5.97 28.03
CA ASP A 100 -2.06 7.03 28.69
C ASP A 100 -2.56 8.14 27.74
N PHE A 101 -2.35 7.97 26.43
CA PHE A 101 -2.73 8.87 25.34
C PHE A 101 -2.20 10.30 25.47
N LYS A 102 -1.14 10.55 26.26
CA LYS A 102 -0.55 11.89 26.41
C LYS A 102 0.52 12.22 25.39
N THR A 103 1.06 11.21 24.74
CA THR A 103 2.10 11.35 23.73
C THR A 103 1.76 10.51 22.51
N ARG A 104 2.28 10.91 21.36
CA ARG A 104 2.16 10.16 20.13
C ARG A 104 3.50 10.11 19.41
N ASP A 105 3.93 8.91 19.02
CA ASP A 105 5.17 8.65 18.30
C ASP A 105 5.03 7.32 17.53
N PRO A 106 4.39 7.33 16.34
CA PRO A 106 3.94 6.11 15.67
C PRO A 106 5.08 5.22 15.15
N TRP A 107 6.25 5.79 14.84
CA TRP A 107 7.41 5.04 14.34
C TRP A 107 8.53 4.90 15.39
N GLY A 108 8.50 5.70 16.46
CA GLY A 108 9.43 5.61 17.58
C GLY A 108 8.88 4.81 18.75
N ALA A 109 8.60 5.48 19.87
CA ALA A 109 8.31 4.82 21.14
C ALA A 109 6.98 4.08 21.18
N HIS A 110 5.97 4.50 20.42
CA HIS A 110 4.57 4.13 20.66
C HIS A 110 3.94 3.37 19.48
N LYS A 111 4.64 2.33 19.01
CA LYS A 111 4.25 1.56 17.81
C LYS A 111 2.90 0.84 18.00
N THR A 112 1.94 1.12 17.13
CA THR A 112 0.67 0.39 17.02
C THR A 112 0.78 -0.64 15.91
N ILE A 113 0.79 -1.92 16.27
CA ILE A 113 1.04 -3.02 15.34
C ILE A 113 -0.25 -3.81 15.10
N PHE A 114 -0.76 -3.78 13.88
CA PHE A 114 -1.86 -4.63 13.43
C PHE A 114 -1.28 -5.91 12.84
N THR A 115 -1.62 -7.05 13.46
CA THR A 115 -1.08 -8.37 13.10
C THR A 115 -2.17 -9.45 13.26
N GLY A 116 -1.80 -10.72 13.22
CA GLY A 116 -2.68 -11.87 13.47
C GLY A 116 -1.92 -13.02 14.11
N LEU A 117 -2.58 -14.17 14.24
CA LEU A 117 -1.99 -15.39 14.77
C LEU A 117 -2.29 -16.55 13.83
N HIS A 118 -1.24 -17.13 13.23
CA HIS A 118 -1.34 -18.38 12.49
C HIS A 118 -2.02 -19.47 13.34
N ASN A 119 -2.93 -20.24 12.74
CA ASN A 119 -3.70 -21.30 13.41
C ASN A 119 -4.60 -20.85 14.58
N SER A 120 -5.00 -19.58 14.66
CA SER A 120 -6.01 -19.17 15.65
C SER A 120 -7.36 -19.85 15.39
N ASP A 121 -8.15 -20.10 16.44
CA ASP A 121 -9.46 -20.75 16.32
C ASP A 121 -10.46 -19.94 15.46
N ASN A 122 -10.29 -18.62 15.40
CA ASN A 122 -11.13 -17.70 14.62
C ASN A 122 -10.39 -17.16 13.40
N PHE A 123 -9.36 -17.84 12.91
CA PHE A 123 -8.52 -17.34 11.84
C PHE A 123 -9.34 -16.97 10.59
N GLU A 124 -9.11 -15.76 10.12
CA GLU A 124 -9.68 -15.24 8.89
C GLU A 124 -8.54 -14.91 7.90
N THR A 125 -8.83 -14.83 6.60
CA THR A 125 -7.83 -14.57 5.54
C THR A 125 -8.06 -13.25 4.82
N GLN A 126 -9.02 -12.44 5.27
CA GLN A 126 -9.34 -11.15 4.69
C GLN A 126 -8.31 -10.08 5.08
N THR A 127 -8.40 -8.93 4.41
CA THR A 127 -7.53 -7.77 4.61
C THR A 127 -7.43 -7.43 6.10
N ARG A 128 -6.22 -7.08 6.57
CA ARG A 128 -6.02 -6.81 8.00
C ARG A 128 -6.92 -5.67 8.50
N LEU A 129 -7.03 -4.58 7.75
CA LEU A 129 -8.01 -3.51 7.98
C LEU A 129 -8.74 -3.19 6.67
N SER A 130 -10.07 -3.30 6.68
CA SER A 130 -10.93 -2.89 5.57
C SER A 130 -11.85 -1.76 6.02
N ILE A 131 -11.94 -0.69 5.23
CA ILE A 131 -12.95 0.37 5.39
C ILE A 131 -13.73 0.51 4.08
N ASP A 132 -14.97 0.02 4.06
CA ASP A 132 -15.85 0.06 2.90
C ASP A 132 -17.08 0.93 3.17
N THR A 133 -17.09 2.14 2.60
CA THR A 133 -18.19 3.10 2.73
C THR A 133 -19.03 3.22 1.45
N THR A 134 -18.91 2.27 0.51
CA THR A 134 -19.60 2.30 -0.79
C THR A 134 -21.12 2.35 -0.64
N ASP A 135 -21.67 1.62 0.34
CA ASP A 135 -23.09 1.64 0.69
C ASP A 135 -23.50 2.81 1.59
N TRP A 136 -22.52 3.48 2.23
CA TRP A 136 -22.78 4.62 3.10
C TRP A 136 -23.03 5.91 2.29
N ALA A 137 -22.21 6.23 1.30
CA ALA A 137 -22.32 7.44 0.46
C ALA A 137 -22.66 7.12 -1.00
N THR A 138 -23.89 6.70 -1.28
CA THR A 138 -24.28 6.33 -2.66
C THR A 138 -24.68 7.54 -3.51
N LYS A 139 -24.59 7.41 -4.84
CA LYS A 139 -25.15 8.39 -5.81
C LYS A 139 -26.64 8.66 -5.58
N LEU A 140 -27.38 7.67 -5.10
CA LEU A 140 -28.82 7.80 -4.85
C LEU A 140 -29.10 8.70 -3.64
N LYS A 141 -28.28 8.60 -2.59
CA LYS A 141 -28.36 9.49 -1.41
C LYS A 141 -28.07 10.93 -1.82
N GLU A 142 -27.00 11.15 -2.57
CA GLU A 142 -26.67 12.47 -3.09
C GLU A 142 -27.79 13.04 -3.97
N ALA A 143 -28.35 12.24 -4.89
CA ALA A 143 -29.45 12.67 -5.75
C ALA A 143 -30.73 13.04 -4.98
N ARG A 144 -30.88 12.56 -3.74
CA ARG A 144 -31.97 12.91 -2.82
C ARG A 144 -31.64 14.12 -1.92
N GLY A 145 -30.43 14.66 -2.02
CA GLY A 145 -29.93 15.72 -1.15
C GLY A 145 -29.58 15.26 0.26
N GLU A 146 -29.33 13.96 0.44
CA GLU A 146 -28.82 13.42 1.70
C GLU A 146 -27.31 13.68 1.82
N PRO A 147 -26.76 13.93 3.03
CA PRO A 147 -25.33 14.13 3.21
C PRO A 147 -24.52 12.89 2.78
N THR A 148 -23.51 13.11 1.94
CA THR A 148 -22.58 12.07 1.46
C THR A 148 -21.11 12.42 1.65
N GLU A 149 -20.80 13.68 1.99
CA GLU A 149 -19.44 14.10 2.33
C GLU A 149 -18.96 13.38 3.59
N HIS A 150 -17.76 12.80 3.54
CA HIS A 150 -17.14 12.10 4.66
C HIS A 150 -15.63 12.01 4.51
N THR A 151 -14.96 11.82 5.65
CA THR A 151 -13.50 11.68 5.71
C THR A 151 -13.12 10.34 6.33
N ILE A 152 -12.13 9.68 5.74
CA ILE A 152 -11.47 8.50 6.28
C ILE A 152 -9.99 8.84 6.45
N ILE A 153 -9.44 8.59 7.64
CA ILE A 153 -8.02 8.77 7.92
C ILE A 153 -7.47 7.46 8.47
N VAL A 154 -6.37 6.96 7.92
CA VAL A 154 -5.59 5.86 8.50
C VAL A 154 -4.17 6.36 8.71
N ASP A 155 -3.78 6.52 9.98
CA ASP A 155 -2.54 7.20 10.34
C ASP A 155 -1.75 6.44 11.40
N GLY A 156 -0.47 6.16 11.13
CA GLY A 156 0.47 5.67 12.15
C GLY A 156 0.30 4.20 12.52
N ILE A 157 -0.22 3.37 11.61
CA ILE A 157 -0.38 1.93 11.82
C ILE A 157 0.75 1.15 11.16
N ILE A 158 1.33 0.21 11.91
CA ILE A 158 2.29 -0.76 11.40
C ILE A 158 1.54 -2.07 11.18
N PHE A 159 1.43 -2.50 9.94
CA PHE A 159 0.86 -3.77 9.55
C PHE A 159 1.99 -4.80 9.40
N ASP A 160 1.99 -5.85 10.22
CA ASP A 160 2.95 -6.95 10.12
C ASP A 160 2.20 -8.28 9.99
N ASN A 161 2.23 -8.85 8.79
CA ASN A 161 1.56 -10.12 8.51
C ASN A 161 2.44 -11.34 8.79
N GLY A 162 3.71 -11.16 9.17
CA GLY A 162 4.65 -12.26 9.43
C GLY A 162 4.08 -13.31 10.38
N PRO A 163 3.58 -12.94 11.58
CA PRO A 163 2.96 -13.88 12.52
C PRO A 163 1.69 -14.60 12.02
N ARG A 164 1.07 -14.09 10.94
CA ARG A 164 -0.16 -14.64 10.34
C ARG A 164 0.13 -15.56 9.15
N ASN A 165 1.33 -15.49 8.58
CA ASN A 165 1.75 -16.33 7.47
C ASN A 165 2.04 -17.76 7.93
N TYR A 166 1.81 -18.71 7.02
CA TYR A 166 2.27 -20.08 7.17
C TYR A 166 3.65 -20.20 6.52
N TYR A 167 4.71 -20.33 7.31
CA TYR A 167 6.06 -20.60 6.80
C TYR A 167 6.35 -22.09 6.71
N LYS A 168 7.14 -22.47 5.71
CA LYS A 168 7.50 -23.86 5.43
C LYS A 168 8.26 -24.52 6.57
N ASP A 169 9.10 -23.76 7.26
CA ASP A 169 9.90 -24.19 8.41
C ASP A 169 10.32 -22.98 9.26
N ASP A 170 11.01 -23.26 10.37
CA ASP A 170 11.43 -22.27 11.37
C ASP A 170 12.45 -21.24 10.84
N THR A 171 12.99 -21.42 9.63
CA THR A 171 13.86 -20.40 9.01
C THR A 171 13.06 -19.22 8.46
N GLU A 172 11.73 -19.39 8.30
CA GLU A 172 10.81 -18.38 7.78
C GLU A 172 11.25 -17.80 6.42
N SER A 173 12.01 -18.56 5.63
CA SER A 173 12.53 -18.12 4.33
C SER A 173 11.52 -18.28 3.18
N MET A 174 10.46 -19.06 3.40
CA MET A 174 9.47 -19.40 2.39
C MET A 174 8.08 -19.52 2.98
N ILE A 175 7.14 -18.71 2.48
CA ILE A 175 5.71 -18.90 2.79
C ILE A 175 5.13 -20.12 2.06
N VAL A 176 4.09 -20.70 2.63
CA VAL A 176 3.24 -21.71 2.03
C VAL A 176 1.84 -21.13 1.90
N ARG A 177 1.37 -20.96 0.66
CA ARG A 177 0.08 -20.32 0.39
C ARG A 177 -1.11 -21.18 0.82
N GLN A 178 -1.09 -22.46 0.44
CA GLN A 178 -2.17 -23.37 0.75
C GLN A 178 -2.03 -23.93 2.17
N GLY A 179 -3.13 -23.90 2.93
CA GLY A 179 -3.20 -24.55 4.22
C GLY A 179 -3.12 -26.06 4.11
N THR A 180 -2.84 -26.71 5.24
CA THR A 180 -2.85 -28.17 5.39
C THR A 180 -3.95 -28.59 6.37
N ALA A 181 -4.00 -29.88 6.73
CA ALA A 181 -4.90 -30.34 7.78
C ALA A 181 -4.53 -29.78 9.18
N SER A 182 -3.28 -29.36 9.39
CA SER A 182 -2.78 -28.80 10.64
C SER A 182 -2.54 -27.30 10.61
N ASP A 183 -2.52 -26.69 9.43
CA ASP A 183 -2.07 -25.32 9.23
C ASP A 183 -3.04 -24.51 8.39
N THR A 184 -3.40 -23.32 8.87
CA THR A 184 -4.15 -22.32 8.12
C THR A 184 -3.34 -21.84 6.91
N PRO A 185 -3.98 -21.43 5.81
CA PRO A 185 -3.27 -20.86 4.67
C PRO A 185 -2.58 -19.54 5.04
N THR A 186 -1.56 -19.17 4.27
CA THR A 186 -1.07 -17.78 4.28
C THR A 186 -2.17 -16.87 3.68
N PRO A 187 -2.57 -15.78 4.35
CA PRO A 187 -3.58 -14.87 3.81
C PRO A 187 -3.12 -14.24 2.49
N GLU A 188 -3.98 -14.29 1.47
CA GLU A 188 -3.74 -13.66 0.17
C GLU A 188 -4.36 -12.26 0.06
N SER A 189 -4.58 -11.61 1.20
CA SER A 189 -5.13 -10.26 1.33
C SER A 189 -4.08 -9.25 1.74
N GLY A 190 -4.32 -7.98 1.45
CA GLY A 190 -3.42 -6.88 1.81
C GLY A 190 -3.51 -6.43 3.28
N ALA A 191 -2.76 -5.37 3.58
CA ALA A 191 -2.73 -4.69 4.87
C ALA A 191 -3.95 -3.81 5.07
N LEU A 192 -4.26 -2.99 4.06
CA LEU A 192 -5.31 -1.98 4.13
C LEU A 192 -6.07 -1.93 2.81
N THR A 193 -7.39 -1.98 2.90
CA THR A 193 -8.28 -1.70 1.78
C THR A 193 -9.24 -0.59 2.16
N ILE A 194 -9.33 0.44 1.32
CA ILE A 194 -10.35 1.49 1.48
C ILE A 194 -11.14 1.59 0.19
N SER A 195 -12.45 1.37 0.30
CA SER A 195 -13.41 1.57 -0.78
C SER A 195 -14.43 2.60 -0.34
N THR A 196 -14.71 3.59 -1.19
CA THR A 196 -15.67 4.65 -0.84
C THR A 196 -16.75 4.82 -1.87
N GLY A 197 -17.86 5.40 -1.42
CA GLY A 197 -18.91 5.92 -2.28
C GLY A 197 -18.51 7.24 -2.94
N VAL A 198 -19.44 8.19 -3.02
CA VAL A 198 -19.19 9.51 -3.63
C VAL A 198 -18.69 10.53 -2.59
N ASN A 199 -17.99 11.57 -3.06
CA ASN A 199 -17.65 12.77 -2.29
C ASN A 199 -16.82 12.49 -1.02
N SER A 200 -15.89 11.54 -1.07
CA SER A 200 -15.04 11.19 0.06
C SER A 200 -13.70 11.93 0.05
N THR A 201 -13.19 12.26 1.23
CA THR A 201 -11.77 12.57 1.44
C THR A 201 -11.10 11.38 2.12
N VAL A 202 -10.02 10.86 1.54
CA VAL A 202 -9.26 9.74 2.10
C VAL A 202 -7.83 10.17 2.34
N ILE A 203 -7.33 10.01 3.58
CA ILE A 203 -5.96 10.35 3.97
C ILE A 203 -5.32 9.11 4.57
N VAL A 204 -4.24 8.62 3.95
CA VAL A 204 -3.47 7.48 4.44
C VAL A 204 -2.05 7.92 4.64
N GLN A 205 -1.59 7.94 5.90
CA GLN A 205 -0.27 8.46 6.22
C GLN A 205 0.49 7.76 7.33
N ASN A 206 1.81 7.82 7.29
CA ASN A 206 2.68 7.27 8.34
C ASN A 206 2.43 5.78 8.60
N ASN A 207 1.98 5.01 7.60
CA ASN A 207 1.75 3.58 7.76
C ASN A 207 2.91 2.76 7.20
N ILE A 208 3.14 1.59 7.79
CA ILE A 208 4.14 0.63 7.32
C ILE A 208 3.44 -0.70 7.10
N ALA A 209 3.70 -1.40 5.99
CA ALA A 209 3.21 -2.75 5.76
C ALA A 209 4.34 -3.68 5.31
N ILE A 210 4.46 -4.80 6.03
CA ILE A 210 5.46 -5.84 5.74
C ILE A 210 4.89 -7.25 5.79
N ASN A 211 5.56 -8.15 5.06
CA ASN A 211 5.32 -9.59 5.08
C ASN A 211 3.95 -10.02 4.52
N PHE A 212 3.25 -9.16 3.79
CA PHE A 212 1.96 -9.50 3.19
C PHE A 212 2.13 -10.34 1.94
N ALA A 213 1.22 -11.28 1.70
CA ALA A 213 1.26 -12.15 0.53
C ALA A 213 0.06 -11.98 -0.43
N PRO A 214 -0.41 -10.75 -0.76
CA PRO A 214 -1.59 -10.58 -1.59
C PRO A 214 -1.34 -10.98 -3.04
N THR A 215 -2.42 -11.35 -3.70
CA THR A 215 -2.48 -11.48 -5.16
C THR A 215 -2.55 -10.11 -5.85
N GLU A 216 -3.06 -9.10 -5.14
CA GLU A 216 -3.32 -7.76 -5.65
C GLU A 216 -2.40 -6.71 -4.98
N GLY A 217 -2.95 -5.73 -4.26
CA GLY A 217 -2.18 -4.66 -3.61
C GLY A 217 -2.15 -4.80 -2.08
N VAL A 218 -0.99 -4.51 -1.47
CA VAL A 218 -0.83 -4.46 0.00
C VAL A 218 -1.64 -3.30 0.58
N PHE A 219 -1.43 -2.11 0.05
CA PHE A 219 -2.32 -0.97 0.21
C PHE A 219 -3.20 -0.84 -1.03
N SER A 220 -4.51 -1.05 -0.90
CA SER A 220 -5.44 -1.04 -2.03
C SER A 220 -6.54 0.00 -1.83
N PHE A 221 -6.67 0.93 -2.77
CA PHE A 221 -7.61 2.04 -2.67
C PHE A 221 -8.54 2.07 -3.89
N PHE A 222 -9.85 2.00 -3.61
CA PHE A 222 -10.93 2.04 -4.61
C PHE A 222 -11.99 3.07 -4.22
N PRO A 223 -11.61 4.35 -4.15
CA PRO A 223 -12.53 5.43 -3.88
C PRO A 223 -13.53 5.61 -5.02
N GLY A 224 -14.70 6.17 -4.72
CA GLY A 224 -15.72 6.45 -5.72
C GLY A 224 -15.62 7.87 -6.31
N ARG A 225 -16.74 8.34 -6.88
CA ARG A 225 -16.77 9.56 -7.71
C ARG A 225 -16.20 10.78 -6.99
N ALA A 226 -15.32 11.51 -7.69
CA ALA A 226 -14.74 12.78 -7.28
C ALA A 226 -14.05 12.77 -5.91
N ALA A 227 -13.56 11.61 -5.46
CA ALA A 227 -12.82 11.52 -4.22
C ALA A 227 -11.47 12.25 -4.29
N ASP A 228 -11.11 12.90 -3.18
CA ASP A 228 -9.77 13.48 -2.96
C ASP A 228 -8.97 12.55 -2.06
N VAL A 229 -7.92 11.96 -2.60
CA VAL A 229 -7.13 10.93 -1.92
C VAL A 229 -5.69 11.40 -1.75
N THR A 230 -5.23 11.42 -0.51
CA THR A 230 -3.83 11.71 -0.15
C THR A 230 -3.20 10.46 0.46
N ILE A 231 -2.12 9.99 -0.16
CA ILE A 231 -1.32 8.87 0.31
C ILE A 231 0.09 9.40 0.53
N TYR A 232 0.42 9.62 1.81
CA TYR A 232 1.62 10.36 2.18
C TYR A 232 2.44 9.62 3.22
N ASN A 233 3.74 9.51 3.03
CA ASN A 233 4.64 9.02 4.08
C ASN A 233 4.38 7.56 4.51
N ASN A 234 4.11 6.65 3.57
CA ASN A 234 3.87 5.23 3.85
C ASN A 234 4.98 4.34 3.29
N VAL A 235 5.16 3.17 3.88
CA VAL A 235 6.13 2.15 3.45
C VAL A 235 5.41 0.84 3.16
N ALA A 236 5.60 0.28 1.97
CA ALA A 236 5.30 -1.10 1.64
C ALA A 236 6.63 -1.82 1.35
N ALA A 237 7.01 -2.78 2.18
CA ALA A 237 8.27 -3.51 2.01
C ALA A 237 8.11 -5.01 2.23
N ASN A 238 8.81 -5.83 1.43
CA ASN A 238 8.80 -7.29 1.57
C ASN A 238 7.39 -7.89 1.54
N ASN A 239 6.73 -7.76 0.41
CA ASN A 239 5.37 -8.26 0.20
C ASN A 239 5.30 -8.97 -1.14
N THR A 240 4.34 -9.88 -1.34
CA THR A 240 3.95 -10.22 -2.72
C THR A 240 2.92 -9.21 -3.25
N GLY A 241 2.61 -9.29 -4.54
CA GLY A 241 1.64 -8.36 -5.12
C GLY A 241 2.26 -6.98 -5.38
N ALA A 242 1.42 -5.96 -5.55
CA ALA A 242 1.88 -4.58 -5.62
C ALA A 242 1.96 -3.96 -4.23
N GLY A 243 2.98 -3.15 -3.94
CA GLY A 243 3.03 -2.43 -2.65
C GLY A 243 1.85 -1.46 -2.51
N PHE A 244 1.49 -0.78 -3.60
CA PHE A 244 0.31 0.08 -3.67
C PHE A 244 -0.52 -0.24 -4.91
N ARG A 245 -1.85 -0.29 -4.78
CA ARG A 245 -2.79 -0.37 -5.89
C ARG A 245 -3.77 0.79 -5.82
N LEU A 246 -3.73 1.66 -6.82
CA LEU A 246 -4.59 2.83 -6.93
C LEU A 246 -5.62 2.60 -8.03
N GLY A 247 -6.87 2.41 -7.64
CA GLY A 247 -7.97 2.19 -8.56
C GLY A 247 -9.18 3.08 -8.29
N THR A 248 -10.35 2.61 -8.70
CA THR A 248 -11.60 3.33 -8.49
C THR A 248 -12.75 2.34 -8.37
N SER A 249 -13.70 2.61 -7.46
CA SER A 249 -14.99 1.88 -7.41
C SER A 249 -16.03 2.48 -8.37
N PHE A 250 -15.67 3.56 -9.07
CA PHE A 250 -16.56 4.36 -9.90
C PHE A 250 -16.18 4.32 -11.38
N THR A 251 -17.19 4.15 -12.24
CA THR A 251 -17.10 4.35 -13.69
C THR A 251 -17.81 5.65 -14.09
N GLY A 252 -17.10 6.53 -14.80
CA GLY A 252 -17.60 7.81 -15.34
C GLY A 252 -16.49 8.86 -15.46
N ASP A 253 -16.85 10.11 -15.77
CA ASP A 253 -15.88 11.17 -16.09
C ASP A 253 -15.27 11.85 -14.84
N GLU A 254 -15.98 11.84 -13.72
CA GLU A 254 -15.54 12.45 -12.46
C GLU A 254 -14.76 11.44 -11.60
N VAL A 255 -13.61 11.06 -12.13
CA VAL A 255 -12.71 10.07 -11.53
C VAL A 255 -12.05 10.58 -10.24
N PRO A 256 -11.62 9.68 -9.34
CA PRO A 256 -10.81 10.05 -8.16
C PRO A 256 -9.50 10.74 -8.54
N MET A 257 -9.03 11.60 -7.64
CA MET A 257 -7.71 12.24 -7.72
C MET A 257 -6.83 11.75 -6.58
N TYR A 258 -5.64 11.27 -6.93
CA TYR A 258 -4.63 10.80 -6.00
C TYR A 258 -3.45 11.76 -5.96
N LYS A 259 -3.10 12.20 -4.76
CA LYS A 259 -1.81 12.80 -4.42
C LYS A 259 -1.01 11.77 -3.65
N PHE A 260 0.00 11.22 -4.29
CA PHE A 260 0.85 10.18 -3.76
C PHE A 260 2.25 10.74 -3.56
N SER A 261 2.65 10.99 -2.31
CA SER A 261 3.97 11.58 -2.08
C SER A 261 4.72 11.00 -0.90
N ASN A 262 6.05 11.01 -1.02
CA ASN A 262 6.95 10.56 0.04
C ASN A 262 6.67 9.14 0.50
N ASN A 263 6.34 8.21 -0.40
CA ASN A 263 6.16 6.82 -0.03
C ASN A 263 7.35 5.97 -0.49
N ILE A 264 7.55 4.82 0.15
CA ILE A 264 8.54 3.82 -0.26
C ILE A 264 7.80 2.52 -0.58
N SER A 265 8.09 1.95 -1.74
CA SER A 265 7.62 0.62 -2.14
C SER A 265 8.78 -0.20 -2.70
N VAL A 266 9.25 -1.15 -1.91
CA VAL A 266 10.48 -1.89 -2.22
C VAL A 266 10.38 -3.37 -1.88
N PHE A 267 11.17 -4.20 -2.56
CA PHE A 267 11.18 -5.64 -2.32
C PHE A 267 9.78 -6.27 -2.46
N ASN A 268 8.98 -5.77 -3.42
CA ASN A 268 7.72 -6.41 -3.76
C ASN A 268 8.03 -7.58 -4.69
N GLU A 269 7.64 -8.78 -4.26
CA GLU A 269 7.87 -10.04 -4.94
C GLU A 269 6.66 -10.43 -5.80
N LYS A 270 6.90 -11.27 -6.82
CA LYS A 270 5.80 -11.90 -7.56
C LYS A 270 4.91 -12.71 -6.60
N HIS A 271 3.76 -13.15 -7.07
CA HIS A 271 2.90 -14.03 -6.26
C HIS A 271 3.60 -15.36 -5.87
N ASP A 272 4.32 -15.95 -6.81
CA ASP A 272 5.11 -17.17 -6.68
C ASP A 272 6.28 -17.12 -7.67
N ALA A 273 7.18 -18.10 -7.62
CA ALA A 273 8.40 -18.13 -8.45
C ALA A 273 8.13 -17.97 -9.96
N PHE A 274 6.94 -18.32 -10.44
CA PHE A 274 6.53 -18.26 -11.84
C PHE A 274 5.48 -17.18 -12.14
N GLY A 275 4.94 -16.54 -11.12
CA GLY A 275 3.85 -15.61 -11.22
C GLY A 275 4.16 -14.48 -12.21
N THR A 276 3.26 -14.24 -13.15
CA THR A 276 3.35 -13.09 -14.07
C THR A 276 2.67 -11.85 -13.50
N TYR A 277 2.22 -11.91 -12.26
CA TYR A 277 1.48 -10.86 -11.55
C TYR A 277 2.07 -10.64 -10.15
N GLY A 278 1.77 -9.47 -9.60
CA GLY A 278 2.43 -8.95 -8.40
C GLY A 278 3.84 -8.45 -8.68
N GLY A 279 4.60 -8.16 -7.64
CA GLY A 279 5.99 -7.71 -7.74
C GLY A 279 6.17 -6.29 -8.24
N SER A 280 5.16 -5.42 -8.14
CA SER A 280 5.25 -4.02 -8.60
C SER A 280 5.33 -3.06 -7.41
N GLY A 281 6.08 -1.97 -7.55
CA GLY A 281 6.12 -0.91 -6.54
C GLY A 281 4.75 -0.27 -6.36
N ILE A 282 4.14 0.16 -7.47
CA ILE A 282 2.79 0.70 -7.52
C ILE A 282 2.06 0.22 -8.78
N MET A 283 0.77 -0.10 -8.65
CA MET A 283 -0.13 -0.45 -9.74
C MET A 283 -1.23 0.60 -9.88
N LEU A 284 -1.41 1.12 -11.09
CA LEU A 284 -2.39 2.15 -11.41
C LEU A 284 -3.49 1.56 -12.29
N GLU A 285 -4.75 1.85 -11.98
CA GLU A 285 -5.89 1.44 -12.80
C GLU A 285 -6.37 2.52 -13.76
N SER A 286 -7.10 2.11 -14.79
CA SER A 286 -7.84 3.06 -15.63
C SER A 286 -8.81 3.89 -14.76
N SER A 287 -9.08 5.12 -15.20
CA SER A 287 -10.09 5.99 -14.55
C SER A 287 -9.71 6.47 -13.15
N SER A 288 -8.44 6.82 -12.96
CA SER A 288 -7.92 7.65 -11.87
C SER A 288 -7.02 8.75 -12.41
N LYS A 289 -6.90 9.86 -11.68
CA LYS A 289 -5.84 10.87 -11.90
C LYS A 289 -4.83 10.73 -10.79
N VAL A 290 -3.55 10.63 -11.14
CA VAL A 290 -2.50 10.31 -10.17
C VAL A 290 -1.32 11.25 -10.33
N GLU A 291 -0.97 11.90 -9.24
CA GLU A 291 0.25 12.70 -9.11
C GLU A 291 1.16 11.99 -8.10
N ILE A 292 2.35 11.59 -8.54
CA ILE A 292 3.34 10.86 -7.76
C ILE A 292 4.57 11.73 -7.57
N SER A 293 4.96 11.99 -6.32
CA SER A 293 6.21 12.70 -6.05
C SER A 293 7.03 12.19 -4.88
N ASN A 294 8.34 12.47 -4.91
CA ASN A 294 9.26 12.23 -3.79
C ASN A 294 9.24 10.79 -3.28
N SER A 295 8.86 9.83 -4.10
CA SER A 295 8.64 8.43 -3.71
C SER A 295 9.76 7.53 -4.24
N ILE A 296 9.93 6.36 -3.62
CA ILE A 296 10.94 5.36 -4.00
C ILE A 296 10.23 4.07 -4.43
N PHE A 297 10.49 3.63 -5.67
CA PHE A 297 10.04 2.36 -6.22
C PHE A 297 11.27 1.57 -6.70
N ALA A 298 11.76 0.67 -5.86
CA ALA A 298 13.01 -0.02 -6.15
C ALA A 298 13.05 -1.47 -5.70
N TYR A 299 13.90 -2.27 -6.34
CA TYR A 299 14.10 -3.69 -6.00
C TYR A 299 12.81 -4.51 -6.05
N ASN A 300 11.92 -4.24 -7.00
CA ASN A 300 10.71 -5.03 -7.18
C ASN A 300 10.91 -6.10 -8.26
N ASP A 301 10.25 -7.27 -8.13
CA ASP A 301 10.41 -8.39 -9.07
C ASP A 301 9.87 -8.12 -10.47
N ASN A 302 8.95 -7.16 -10.61
CA ASN A 302 8.42 -6.72 -11.88
C ASN A 302 8.76 -5.24 -12.11
N TYR A 303 7.86 -4.33 -11.71
CA TYR A 303 7.91 -2.94 -12.17
C TYR A 303 8.06 -1.96 -11.02
N GLY A 304 8.74 -0.84 -11.26
CA GLY A 304 8.67 0.29 -10.34
C GLY A 304 7.24 0.86 -10.33
N VAL A 305 6.77 1.26 -11.51
CA VAL A 305 5.42 1.77 -11.76
C VAL A 305 4.72 0.92 -12.83
N ASP A 306 3.64 0.26 -12.45
CA ASP A 306 2.79 -0.56 -13.31
C ASP A 306 1.54 0.24 -13.73
N ASN A 307 1.57 0.74 -14.97
CA ASN A 307 0.46 1.43 -15.62
C ASN A 307 -0.15 0.59 -16.76
N ALA A 308 -0.16 -0.75 -16.64
CA ALA A 308 -0.73 -1.66 -17.64
C ALA A 308 -2.22 -1.36 -17.93
N LYS A 309 -2.94 -0.83 -16.95
CA LYS A 309 -4.37 -0.49 -17.05
C LYS A 309 -4.63 0.94 -17.55
N ARG A 310 -3.59 1.71 -17.88
CA ARG A 310 -3.68 2.98 -18.61
C ARG A 310 -4.40 4.08 -17.83
N SER A 311 -3.93 4.37 -16.61
CA SER A 311 -4.22 5.63 -15.94
C SER A 311 -3.70 6.79 -16.81
N PRO A 312 -4.57 7.72 -17.24
CA PRO A 312 -4.18 8.83 -18.09
C PRO A 312 -3.58 9.99 -17.29
N ASP A 313 -2.93 10.92 -17.99
CA ASP A 313 -2.41 12.19 -17.47
C ASP A 313 -1.55 12.02 -16.20
N LEU A 314 -0.72 10.98 -16.17
CA LEU A 314 0.11 10.64 -15.02
C LEU A 314 1.21 11.69 -14.82
N VAL A 315 1.36 12.17 -13.58
CA VAL A 315 2.47 13.05 -13.20
C VAL A 315 3.44 12.27 -12.32
N LEU A 316 4.69 12.16 -12.75
CA LEU A 316 5.77 11.49 -12.03
C LEU A 316 6.91 12.48 -11.77
N ASN A 317 6.91 13.18 -10.64
CA ASN A 317 7.95 14.18 -10.36
C ASN A 317 8.83 13.81 -9.18
N ASP A 318 10.14 13.98 -9.30
CA ASP A 318 11.07 13.82 -8.19
C ASP A 318 10.97 12.44 -7.51
N ASN A 319 10.92 11.34 -8.26
CA ASN A 319 10.90 9.98 -7.72
C ASN A 319 12.21 9.23 -7.96
N ILE A 320 12.50 8.23 -7.13
CA ILE A 320 13.49 7.20 -7.44
C ILE A 320 12.76 5.99 -8.02
N ILE A 321 13.12 5.59 -9.24
CA ILE A 321 12.64 4.37 -9.89
C ILE A 321 13.87 3.62 -10.37
N ALA A 322 14.25 2.55 -9.67
CA ALA A 322 15.55 1.93 -9.90
C ALA A 322 15.59 0.45 -9.49
N ALA A 323 16.46 -0.32 -10.15
CA ALA A 323 16.77 -1.70 -9.77
C ALA A 323 15.54 -2.63 -9.69
N ASN A 324 14.50 -2.35 -10.49
CA ASN A 324 13.37 -3.24 -10.68
C ASN A 324 13.78 -4.34 -11.68
N ALA A 325 13.39 -5.59 -11.43
CA ALA A 325 13.96 -6.73 -12.14
C ALA A 325 13.46 -6.87 -13.59
N ASN A 326 12.25 -6.39 -13.90
CA ASN A 326 11.66 -6.54 -15.23
C ASN A 326 11.69 -5.22 -16.02
N ALA A 327 11.20 -4.11 -15.44
CA ALA A 327 11.32 -2.77 -16.02
C ALA A 327 11.08 -1.70 -14.94
N ASP A 328 11.44 -0.44 -15.20
CA ASP A 328 11.14 0.66 -14.27
C ASP A 328 9.70 1.17 -14.44
N TYR A 329 9.18 1.16 -15.67
CA TYR A 329 7.80 1.53 -15.98
C TYR A 329 7.17 0.52 -16.95
N LEU A 330 5.89 0.19 -16.74
CA LEU A 330 5.07 -0.56 -17.67
C LEU A 330 3.90 0.32 -18.13
N GLU A 331 3.76 0.50 -19.44
CA GLU A 331 2.59 1.13 -20.05
C GLU A 331 1.92 0.16 -21.01
N PHE A 332 0.68 -0.25 -20.68
CA PHE A 332 -0.01 -1.32 -21.40
C PHE A 332 0.80 -2.63 -21.42
N ASP A 333 1.46 -2.96 -22.54
CA ASP A 333 2.39 -4.09 -22.70
C ASP A 333 3.84 -3.64 -22.94
N MET A 334 4.09 -2.33 -23.04
CA MET A 334 5.41 -1.75 -23.27
C MET A 334 6.17 -1.59 -21.96
N LYS A 335 7.24 -2.36 -21.85
CA LYS A 335 8.21 -2.28 -20.75
C LYS A 335 9.24 -1.23 -21.09
N MET A 336 9.52 -0.34 -20.15
CA MET A 336 10.49 0.75 -20.31
C MET A 336 11.47 0.72 -19.15
N ASP A 337 12.76 0.76 -19.49
CA ASP A 337 13.78 1.14 -18.52
C ASP A 337 13.70 2.65 -18.26
N TYR A 338 14.28 3.11 -17.14
CA TYR A 338 14.20 4.51 -16.74
C TYR A 338 14.52 5.52 -17.86
N ASP A 339 15.56 5.28 -18.65
CA ASP A 339 16.03 6.19 -19.71
C ASP A 339 15.04 6.29 -20.90
N GLU A 340 14.09 5.37 -21.00
CA GLU A 340 13.09 5.31 -22.09
C GLU A 340 11.77 5.99 -21.71
N ILE A 341 11.52 6.23 -20.41
CA ILE A 341 10.24 6.73 -19.91
C ILE A 341 9.86 8.06 -20.54
N GLU A 342 10.79 9.02 -20.60
CA GLU A 342 10.51 10.38 -21.11
C GLU A 342 10.19 10.39 -22.62
N ASP A 343 10.81 9.48 -23.38
CA ASP A 343 10.73 9.46 -24.85
C ASP A 343 9.58 8.58 -25.37
N GLU A 344 9.28 7.47 -24.68
CA GLU A 344 8.37 6.42 -25.18
C GLU A 344 6.99 6.41 -24.49
N SER A 345 6.82 7.02 -23.32
CA SER A 345 5.53 7.03 -22.62
C SER A 345 4.49 7.92 -23.30
N GLU A 346 3.27 7.41 -23.47
CA GLU A 346 2.16 8.16 -24.05
C GLU A 346 1.18 8.70 -22.98
N LEU A 347 1.14 8.09 -21.80
CA LEU A 347 0.16 8.41 -20.75
C LEU A 347 0.74 9.28 -19.62
N ILE A 348 2.05 9.51 -19.62
CA ILE A 348 2.68 10.46 -18.73
C ILE A 348 2.50 11.87 -19.30
N TRP A 349 1.90 12.73 -18.49
CA TRP A 349 1.78 14.15 -18.80
C TRP A 349 3.05 14.92 -18.45
N GLU A 350 3.68 14.57 -17.33
CA GLU A 350 4.88 15.24 -16.82
C GLU A 350 5.77 14.24 -16.05
N ALA A 351 7.06 14.20 -16.39
CA ALA A 351 8.06 13.38 -15.70
C ALA A 351 9.38 14.13 -15.46
N SER A 352 9.44 14.98 -14.44
CA SER A 352 10.61 15.83 -14.17
C SER A 352 11.30 15.47 -12.85
N GLY A 353 12.63 15.62 -12.77
CA GLY A 353 13.39 15.46 -11.52
C GLY A 353 13.49 14.03 -10.97
N ASN A 354 12.97 13.03 -11.69
CA ASN A 354 13.15 11.63 -11.32
C ASN A 354 14.63 11.20 -11.38
N SER A 355 14.93 10.05 -10.78
CA SER A 355 16.27 9.46 -10.74
C SER A 355 16.21 7.94 -10.81
N ASN A 356 17.19 7.33 -11.48
CA ASN A 356 17.47 5.89 -11.41
C ASN A 356 18.57 5.54 -10.39
N THR A 357 18.87 6.46 -9.47
CA THR A 357 19.86 6.19 -8.42
C THR A 357 19.38 5.04 -7.56
N THR A 358 20.23 4.00 -7.45
CA THR A 358 19.92 2.81 -6.67
C THR A 358 19.99 3.12 -5.16
N PRO A 359 18.87 3.11 -4.42
CA PRO A 359 18.87 3.49 -3.02
C PRO A 359 19.53 2.40 -2.17
N SER A 360 20.28 2.76 -1.13
CA SER A 360 20.90 1.82 -0.21
C SER A 360 20.15 1.82 1.13
N PHE A 361 19.84 0.63 1.63
CA PHE A 361 19.14 0.43 2.90
C PHE A 361 20.02 -0.38 3.85
N ALA A 362 20.00 -0.03 5.13
CA ALA A 362 20.74 -0.74 6.18
C ALA A 362 19.98 -1.99 6.66
N ILE A 363 19.56 -2.85 5.72
CA ILE A 363 18.89 -4.13 6.00
C ILE A 363 19.89 -5.16 6.52
N SER A 364 19.40 -6.13 7.30
CA SER A 364 20.21 -7.23 7.81
C SER A 364 20.80 -8.09 6.69
N GLU A 365 22.07 -8.52 6.87
CA GLU A 365 22.75 -9.40 5.92
C GLU A 365 22.01 -10.73 5.75
N ASP A 366 21.41 -11.25 6.82
CA ASP A 366 20.66 -12.51 6.81
C ASP A 366 19.42 -12.43 5.91
N TRP A 367 18.58 -11.39 6.07
CA TRP A 367 17.41 -11.21 5.21
C TRP A 367 17.84 -10.91 3.77
N GLY A 368 18.85 -10.05 3.59
CA GLY A 368 19.40 -9.73 2.26
C GLY A 368 19.91 -10.96 1.53
N ALA A 369 20.57 -11.89 2.24
CA ALA A 369 21.04 -13.15 1.68
C ALA A 369 19.90 -14.04 1.16
N TYR A 370 18.79 -14.12 1.89
CA TYR A 370 17.60 -14.81 1.39
C TYR A 370 17.06 -14.13 0.14
N TYR A 371 16.83 -12.82 0.20
CA TYR A 371 16.24 -12.06 -0.90
C TYR A 371 17.00 -12.22 -2.22
N VAL A 372 18.34 -12.11 -2.19
CA VAL A 372 19.18 -12.25 -3.39
C VAL A 372 19.38 -13.70 -3.84
N SER A 373 19.09 -14.67 -2.98
CA SER A 373 19.17 -16.11 -3.31
C SER A 373 17.92 -16.64 -4.00
N ARG A 374 16.85 -15.84 -4.07
CA ARG A 374 15.59 -16.22 -4.74
C ARG A 374 15.84 -16.48 -6.22
N ASN A 375 15.18 -17.50 -6.75
CA ASN A 375 15.17 -17.75 -8.18
C ASN A 375 13.96 -17.06 -8.79
N VAL A 376 14.14 -15.85 -9.34
CA VAL A 376 13.07 -15.12 -10.04
C VAL A 376 13.03 -15.62 -11.48
N ILE A 377 12.01 -16.41 -11.82
CA ILE A 377 11.92 -17.06 -13.12
C ILE A 377 11.17 -16.14 -14.09
N ASP A 378 11.71 -15.99 -15.30
CA ASP A 378 10.94 -15.49 -16.43
C ASP A 378 10.13 -16.65 -17.02
N ARG A 379 8.82 -16.61 -16.80
CA ARG A 379 7.90 -17.64 -17.28
C ARG A 379 7.92 -17.78 -18.81
N ASN A 380 8.06 -16.68 -19.55
CA ASN A 380 8.05 -16.74 -21.01
C ASN A 380 9.29 -17.48 -21.51
N ALA A 381 10.47 -17.17 -20.95
CA ALA A 381 11.70 -17.88 -21.25
C ALA A 381 11.65 -19.35 -20.78
N ALA A 382 11.03 -19.62 -19.62
CA ALA A 382 10.88 -20.98 -19.12
C ALA A 382 9.95 -21.82 -20.01
N GLU A 383 8.86 -21.24 -20.51
CA GLU A 383 7.89 -21.90 -21.42
C GLU A 383 8.46 -22.12 -22.84
N GLU A 384 9.39 -21.28 -23.33
CA GLU A 384 10.09 -21.48 -24.61
C GLU A 384 10.91 -22.78 -24.65
N ASP A 385 11.40 -23.24 -23.49
CA ASP A 385 12.19 -24.47 -23.35
C ASP A 385 11.32 -25.71 -23.01
N VAL A 386 10.00 -25.56 -22.81
CA VAL A 386 9.13 -26.71 -22.51
C VAL A 386 8.80 -27.45 -23.81
N GLN A 387 9.45 -28.59 -23.99
CA GLN A 387 9.11 -29.51 -25.07
C GLN A 387 7.72 -30.11 -24.83
N ALA A 388 6.91 -30.17 -25.88
CA ALA A 388 5.62 -30.85 -25.82
C ALA A 388 5.84 -32.31 -25.37
N VAL A 389 5.00 -32.78 -24.45
CA VAL A 389 5.10 -34.16 -23.96
C VAL A 389 4.90 -35.11 -25.14
N ASP A 390 5.87 -35.97 -25.43
CA ASP A 390 5.74 -37.03 -26.44
C ASP A 390 4.81 -38.12 -25.90
N ALA A 391 3.51 -37.86 -26.04
CA ALA A 391 2.45 -38.68 -25.49
C ALA A 391 1.27 -38.78 -26.46
N TRP A 392 0.62 -39.95 -26.46
CA TRP A 392 -0.46 -40.29 -27.40
C TRP A 392 -1.60 -39.26 -27.46
N TYR A 393 -1.88 -38.57 -26.35
CA TYR A 393 -2.93 -37.55 -26.31
C TYR A 393 -2.54 -36.28 -27.09
N ASN A 394 -1.24 -35.94 -27.17
CA ASN A 394 -0.74 -34.83 -27.98
C ASN A 394 -0.72 -35.18 -29.46
N ASP A 395 -0.46 -36.43 -29.82
CA ASP A 395 -0.62 -36.91 -31.21
C ASP A 395 -2.07 -36.79 -31.69
N VAL A 396 -3.02 -37.17 -30.82
CA VAL A 396 -4.46 -37.04 -31.10
C VAL A 396 -4.88 -35.57 -31.20
N ARG A 397 -4.40 -34.70 -30.31
CA ARG A 397 -4.64 -33.24 -30.38
C ARG A 397 -4.10 -32.64 -31.67
N SER A 398 -2.87 -33.00 -32.04
CA SER A 398 -2.25 -32.54 -33.29
C SER A 398 -3.03 -33.02 -34.51
N PHE A 399 -3.57 -34.24 -34.50
CA PHE A 399 -4.43 -34.75 -35.57
C PHE A 399 -5.72 -33.93 -35.74
N PHE A 400 -6.28 -33.41 -34.64
CA PHE A 400 -7.48 -32.57 -34.65
C PHE A 400 -7.19 -31.06 -34.75
N GLY A 401 -5.92 -30.65 -34.88
CA GLY A 401 -5.52 -29.24 -34.93
C GLY A 401 -5.70 -28.49 -33.61
N TRP A 402 -5.67 -29.21 -32.48
CA TRP A 402 -5.76 -28.65 -31.14
C TRP A 402 -4.37 -28.40 -30.56
N ASN A 403 -4.28 -27.42 -29.66
CA ASN A 403 -3.04 -27.15 -28.93
C ASN A 403 -2.60 -28.38 -28.13
N THR A 404 -1.32 -28.73 -28.25
CA THR A 404 -0.66 -29.77 -27.45
C THR A 404 -0.50 -29.30 -26.00
N LEU A 405 -0.52 -30.24 -25.06
CA LEU A 405 -0.22 -30.00 -23.65
C LEU A 405 1.28 -30.18 -23.41
N ALA A 406 1.91 -29.29 -22.67
CA ALA A 406 3.33 -29.34 -22.32
C ALA A 406 3.53 -30.02 -20.94
N GLU A 407 4.76 -30.41 -20.58
CA GLU A 407 5.05 -30.86 -19.20
C GLU A 407 4.93 -29.69 -18.22
N ASP A 408 4.56 -29.97 -16.96
CA ASP A 408 4.58 -28.95 -15.90
C ASP A 408 6.02 -28.47 -15.66
N LEU A 409 6.23 -27.16 -15.63
CA LEU A 409 7.51 -26.55 -15.27
C LEU A 409 7.84 -26.84 -13.80
N ASN A 410 8.87 -27.65 -13.56
CA ASN A 410 9.21 -28.17 -12.23
C ASN A 410 10.28 -27.33 -11.49
N VAL A 411 10.20 -26.00 -11.57
CA VAL A 411 11.22 -25.08 -11.03
C VAL A 411 10.64 -24.19 -9.93
N ASP A 412 10.53 -24.69 -8.70
CA ASP A 412 10.12 -23.86 -7.56
C ASP A 412 11.33 -23.16 -6.91
N SER A 413 11.12 -22.00 -6.28
CA SER A 413 12.16 -21.30 -5.50
C SER A 413 12.11 -21.76 -4.03
N PRO A 414 13.22 -22.22 -3.43
CA PRO A 414 13.23 -22.65 -2.03
C PRO A 414 13.13 -21.47 -1.03
N VAL A 415 13.23 -20.24 -1.52
CA VAL A 415 13.04 -18.99 -0.79
C VAL A 415 11.96 -18.20 -1.51
N TRP A 416 10.93 -17.79 -0.80
CA TRP A 416 9.83 -17.01 -1.36
C TRP A 416 9.12 -16.21 -0.28
N LEU A 417 9.18 -14.88 -0.36
CA LEU A 417 8.75 -13.97 0.70
C LEU A 417 9.37 -14.33 2.07
N PRO A 418 10.71 -14.26 2.23
CA PRO A 418 11.35 -14.47 3.52
C PRO A 418 10.88 -13.42 4.53
N ARG A 419 10.65 -13.80 5.78
CA ARG A 419 10.16 -12.86 6.79
C ARG A 419 11.14 -11.71 7.04
N MET A 420 10.68 -10.48 6.81
CA MET A 420 11.38 -9.25 7.18
C MET A 420 11.04 -8.86 8.62
N SER A 421 12.05 -8.40 9.36
CA SER A 421 11.87 -7.90 10.72
C SER A 421 11.35 -6.46 10.76
N LEU A 422 10.77 -6.05 11.90
CA LEU A 422 10.41 -4.65 12.11
C LEU A 422 11.64 -3.73 12.09
N ASP A 423 12.77 -4.18 12.62
CA ASP A 423 14.00 -3.38 12.63
C ASP A 423 14.51 -3.11 11.21
N ASP A 424 14.45 -4.11 10.33
CA ASP A 424 14.83 -3.96 8.92
C ASP A 424 13.94 -2.95 8.20
N VAL A 425 12.61 -2.99 8.39
CA VAL A 425 11.74 -2.01 7.73
C VAL A 425 11.92 -0.60 8.29
N PHE A 426 12.27 -0.42 9.57
CA PHE A 426 12.64 0.90 10.09
C PHE A 426 13.96 1.41 9.51
N ASN A 427 14.87 0.53 9.11
CA ASN A 427 16.08 0.88 8.34
C ASN A 427 15.80 1.18 6.85
N ILE A 428 14.61 0.83 6.36
CA ILE A 428 14.09 1.23 5.04
C ILE A 428 13.31 2.55 5.14
N ALA A 429 12.54 2.74 6.23
CA ALA A 429 11.64 3.87 6.46
C ALA A 429 12.37 5.17 6.79
N LEU A 430 13.17 5.66 5.84
CA LEU A 430 14.04 6.81 5.98
C LEU A 430 13.97 7.70 4.72
N LEU A 431 14.42 8.94 4.90
CA LEU A 431 14.58 9.88 3.81
C LEU A 431 15.92 9.63 3.13
N TYR A 432 15.89 9.42 1.82
CA TYR A 432 17.08 9.24 0.99
C TYR A 432 17.48 10.58 0.36
N GLU A 433 18.76 10.95 0.51
CA GLU A 433 19.33 12.22 0.00
C GLU A 433 18.51 13.47 0.40
N ASP A 434 17.96 13.45 1.62
CA ASP A 434 17.11 14.51 2.18
C ASP A 434 15.87 14.89 1.33
N THR A 435 15.51 14.07 0.33
CA THR A 435 14.52 14.42 -0.70
C THR A 435 13.48 13.32 -0.93
N TYR A 436 13.91 12.06 -1.05
CA TYR A 436 13.07 10.95 -1.52
C TYR A 436 12.68 10.02 -0.38
N GLY A 437 11.51 9.39 -0.49
CA GLY A 437 11.01 8.44 0.49
C GLY A 437 10.32 9.14 1.66
N VAL A 438 10.45 8.55 2.85
CA VAL A 438 9.62 8.89 4.02
C VAL A 438 10.35 9.71 5.07
N TYR A 439 9.61 10.56 5.78
CA TYR A 439 10.04 11.23 6.98
C TYR A 439 9.65 10.43 8.22
N GLN A 440 10.49 10.49 9.26
CA GLN A 440 10.12 10.03 10.59
C GLN A 440 9.07 10.99 11.18
N PRO A 441 7.85 10.51 11.51
CA PRO A 441 6.83 11.33 12.15
C PRO A 441 7.36 11.94 13.45
N GLN A 442 7.03 13.21 13.70
CA GLN A 442 7.48 13.89 14.91
C GLN A 442 6.71 13.39 16.13
N ALA A 443 7.40 13.25 17.26
CA ALA A 443 6.75 12.97 18.53
C ALA A 443 5.89 14.16 18.98
N GLU A 444 4.67 13.88 19.38
CA GLU A 444 3.69 14.86 19.85
C GLU A 444 3.44 14.68 21.36
N SER A 445 3.11 15.77 22.06
CA SER A 445 2.72 15.78 23.46
C SER A 445 1.47 16.64 23.65
N PHE A 446 0.52 16.16 24.44
CA PHE A 446 -0.83 16.73 24.57
C PHE A 446 -1.20 17.16 25.99
#